data_AF-A0A3D1EUQ0-F1
#
_entry.id   AF-A0A3D1EUQ0-F1
#
_cell.length_a   1.000
_cell.length_b   1.000
_cell.length_c   1.000
_cell.angle_alpha   90.00
_cell.angle_beta   90.00
_cell.angle_gamma   90.00
#
_symmetry.space_group_name_H-M   'P 1'
#
loop_
_entity.id
_entity.type
_entity.pdbx_description
1 polymer ?
#
loop_
_entity_poly.entity_id
_entity_poly.type
_entity_poly.pdbx_seq_one_letter_code
_entity_poly.pdbx_strand_id
1 'polypeptide(L)'
;MEALVSYDRSLVVGILGGSAGTTFDAFHQLWEAKKYGARVALYGRMINQSEHQLSFIHHLRAIADGHMQPVDAVKSYHDTLTKLNITPYRTLDEDLQASSRGSSYDAKSGKANKTISQTPIKQDENPDFANMTPQEKVRWNLDHWNRVLG
;
A
#
# COMPACT_ATOMS: atom_id res chain seq x y z
N MET A 1 -7.05 15.69 -15.66
CA MET A 1 -5.58 15.55 -15.74
C MET A 1 -4.99 16.52 -16.74
N GLU A 2 -5.45 16.54 -18.00
CA GLU A 2 -4.90 17.42 -19.05
C GLU A 2 -4.80 18.89 -18.64
N ALA A 3 -5.84 19.45 -18.02
CA ALA A 3 -5.83 20.84 -17.52
C ALA A 3 -4.70 21.14 -16.53
N LEU A 4 -4.34 20.18 -15.67
CA LEU A 4 -3.23 20.32 -14.71
C LEU A 4 -1.88 20.28 -15.44
N VAL A 5 -1.74 19.35 -16.38
CA VAL A 5 -0.51 19.17 -17.17
C VAL A 5 -0.25 20.38 -18.08
N SER A 6 -1.30 21.01 -18.62
CA SER A 6 -1.18 22.18 -19.49
C SER A 6 -0.98 23.50 -18.75
N TYR A 7 -1.17 23.54 -17.43
CA TYR A 7 -1.15 24.77 -16.65
C TYR A 7 0.24 25.42 -16.61
N ASP A 8 1.27 24.64 -16.27
CA ASP A 8 2.66 25.09 -16.22
C ASP A 8 3.59 23.93 -16.63
N ARG A 9 4.39 24.16 -17.67
CA ARG A 9 5.33 23.16 -18.22
C ARG A 9 6.54 22.90 -17.33
N SER A 10 6.83 23.78 -16.36
CA SER A 10 7.90 23.59 -15.38
C SER A 10 7.51 22.61 -14.27
N LEU A 11 6.20 22.34 -14.09
CA LEU A 11 5.69 21.42 -13.08
C LEU A 11 5.53 20.01 -13.63
N VAL A 12 6.07 19.03 -12.91
CA VAL A 12 5.87 17.60 -13.20
C VAL A 12 4.59 17.14 -12.51
N VAL A 13 3.54 16.96 -13.29
CA VAL A 13 2.24 16.45 -12.79
C VAL A 13 2.25 14.93 -12.76
N GLY A 14 1.70 14.35 -11.68
CA GLY A 14 1.63 12.92 -11.47
C GLY A 14 0.42 12.46 -10.67
N ILE A 15 0.35 11.15 -10.43
CA ILE A 15 -0.68 10.52 -9.59
C ILE A 15 -0.08 9.87 -8.35
N LEU A 16 -0.89 9.81 -7.30
CA LEU A 16 -0.65 8.95 -6.15
C LEU A 16 -1.57 7.71 -6.27
N GLY A 17 -1.01 6.56 -5.92
CA GLY A 17 -1.78 5.32 -5.81
C GLY A 17 -2.79 5.39 -4.66
N GLY A 18 -3.97 4.82 -4.88
CA GLY A 18 -5.06 4.76 -3.89
C GLY A 18 -4.85 3.74 -2.78
N SER A 19 -5.95 3.32 -2.14
CA SER A 19 -6.00 2.10 -1.31
C SER A 19 -5.67 0.86 -2.16
N ALA A 20 -5.43 -0.29 -1.50
CA ALA A 20 -5.47 -1.55 -2.22
C ALA A 20 -6.80 -1.73 -2.96
N GLY A 21 -6.73 -2.44 -4.08
CA GLY A 21 -7.84 -2.75 -4.96
C GLY A 21 -7.47 -3.98 -5.79
N THR A 22 -8.01 -4.06 -7.00
CA THR A 22 -7.58 -5.07 -7.97
C THR A 22 -6.25 -4.70 -8.61
N THR A 23 -5.60 -5.65 -9.27
CA THR A 23 -4.44 -5.38 -10.11
C THR A 23 -4.82 -4.47 -11.28
N PHE A 24 -6.02 -4.69 -11.85
CA PHE A 24 -6.55 -3.84 -12.93
C PHE A 24 -6.67 -2.38 -12.51
N ASP A 25 -7.13 -2.11 -11.28
CA ASP A 25 -7.22 -0.75 -10.75
C ASP A 25 -5.90 0.02 -10.79
N ALA A 26 -4.81 -0.64 -10.42
CA ALA A 26 -3.48 -0.03 -10.42
C ALA A 26 -2.99 0.21 -11.86
N PHE A 27 -3.10 -0.83 -12.69
CA PHE A 27 -2.58 -0.84 -14.05
C PHE A 27 -3.35 0.13 -14.96
N HIS A 28 -4.67 0.15 -14.84
CA HIS A 28 -5.54 1.06 -15.59
C HIS A 28 -5.32 2.51 -15.14
N GLN A 29 -5.22 2.77 -13.84
CA GLN A 29 -4.98 4.13 -13.31
C GLN A 29 -3.66 4.71 -13.85
N LEU A 30 -2.58 3.90 -13.89
CA LEU A 30 -1.30 4.33 -14.43
C LEU A 30 -1.40 4.65 -15.93
N TRP A 31 -2.00 3.73 -16.69
CA TRP A 31 -2.18 3.88 -18.13
C TRP A 31 -3.00 5.13 -18.47
N GLU A 32 -4.11 5.35 -17.77
CA GLU A 32 -5.00 6.48 -17.98
C GLU A 32 -4.31 7.80 -17.63
N ALA A 33 -3.62 7.86 -16.48
CA ALA A 33 -2.88 9.04 -16.08
C ALA A 33 -1.82 9.43 -17.11
N LYS A 34 -1.06 8.44 -17.62
CA LYS A 34 -0.08 8.63 -18.69
C LYS A 34 -0.75 9.15 -19.97
N LYS A 35 -1.87 8.54 -20.37
CA LYS A 35 -2.64 8.96 -21.57
C LYS A 35 -2.98 10.45 -21.53
N TYR A 36 -3.32 10.96 -20.34
CA TYR A 36 -3.67 12.37 -20.14
C TYR A 36 -2.51 13.27 -19.68
N GLY A 37 -1.27 12.81 -19.85
CA GLY A 37 -0.08 13.65 -19.74
C GLY A 37 0.66 13.62 -18.40
N ALA A 38 0.24 12.78 -17.44
CA ALA A 38 1.02 12.58 -16.22
C ALA A 38 2.41 12.03 -16.55
N ARG A 39 3.42 12.51 -15.83
CA ARG A 39 4.84 12.15 -16.02
C ARG A 39 5.41 11.37 -14.84
N VAL A 40 4.68 11.27 -13.73
CA VAL A 40 5.07 10.57 -12.50
C VAL A 40 3.87 9.79 -11.95
N ALA A 41 4.14 8.64 -11.35
CA ALA A 41 3.18 7.90 -10.55
C ALA A 41 3.86 7.32 -9.30
N LEU A 42 3.26 7.53 -8.13
CA LEU A 42 3.78 7.02 -6.86
C LEU A 42 2.82 6.00 -6.27
N TYR A 43 3.20 4.74 -6.29
CA TYR A 43 2.43 3.64 -5.70
C TYR A 43 3.09 3.16 -4.41
N GLY A 44 2.27 2.94 -3.37
CA GLY A 44 2.72 2.39 -2.09
C GLY A 44 1.91 1.17 -1.69
N ARG A 45 0.68 1.40 -1.21
CA ARG A 45 -0.22 0.35 -0.71
C ARG A 45 -0.45 -0.79 -1.71
N MET A 46 -0.75 -0.46 -2.96
CA MET A 46 -1.00 -1.48 -3.99
C MET A 46 0.21 -2.39 -4.22
N ILE A 47 1.43 -1.82 -4.20
CA ILE A 47 2.66 -2.63 -4.30
C ILE A 47 2.78 -3.49 -3.04
N ASN A 48 2.70 -2.89 -1.85
CA ASN A 48 2.88 -3.61 -0.58
C ASN A 48 1.87 -4.75 -0.38
N GLN A 49 0.65 -4.58 -0.90
CA GLN A 49 -0.46 -5.52 -0.76
C GLN A 49 -0.64 -6.40 -2.01
N SER A 50 0.31 -6.40 -2.95
CA SER A 50 0.37 -7.36 -4.06
C SER A 50 0.98 -8.68 -3.59
N GLU A 51 0.60 -9.77 -4.27
CA GLU A 51 1.09 -11.12 -3.99
C GLU A 51 2.61 -11.23 -4.22
N HIS A 52 3.13 -10.53 -5.24
CA HIS A 52 4.55 -10.49 -5.54
C HIS A 52 4.99 -9.13 -6.06
N GLN A 53 5.63 -8.34 -5.19
CA GLN A 53 5.93 -6.93 -5.40
C GLN A 53 6.85 -6.70 -6.60
N LEU A 54 7.86 -7.55 -6.79
CA LEU A 54 8.81 -7.42 -7.90
C LEU A 54 8.10 -7.59 -9.25
N SER A 55 7.27 -8.63 -9.39
CA SER A 55 6.50 -8.85 -10.61
C SER A 55 5.48 -7.73 -10.84
N PHE A 56 4.83 -7.24 -9.77
CA PHE A 56 3.89 -6.12 -9.87
C PHE A 56 4.56 -4.85 -10.39
N ILE A 57 5.72 -4.48 -9.84
CA ILE A 57 6.52 -3.33 -10.29
C ILE A 57 6.98 -3.52 -11.74
N HIS A 58 7.36 -4.73 -12.12
CA HIS A 58 7.79 -5.04 -13.49
C HIS A 58 6.68 -4.76 -14.52
N HIS A 59 5.42 -5.08 -14.18
CA HIS A 59 4.25 -4.79 -15.02
C HIS A 59 3.89 -3.31 -15.01
N LEU A 60 3.94 -2.63 -13.86
CA LEU A 60 3.79 -1.17 -13.79
C LEU A 60 4.80 -0.46 -14.70
N ARG A 61 6.06 -0.91 -14.69
CA ARG A 61 7.09 -0.34 -15.56
C ARG A 61 6.79 -0.58 -17.03
N ALA A 62 6.40 -1.79 -17.41
CA ALA A 62 6.03 -2.11 -18.79
C ALA A 62 4.86 -1.24 -19.31
N ILE A 63 3.86 -0.97 -18.47
CA ILE A 63 2.75 -0.05 -18.79
C ILE A 63 3.25 1.38 -18.92
N ALA A 64 4.08 1.85 -17.97
CA ALA A 64 4.67 3.20 -18.01
C ALA A 64 5.50 3.43 -19.27
N ASP A 65 6.24 2.42 -19.73
CA ASP A 65 7.02 2.46 -20.97
C ASP A 65 6.14 2.30 -22.23
N GLY A 66 4.89 1.85 -22.08
CA GLY A 66 3.94 1.67 -23.18
C GLY A 66 4.08 0.34 -23.92
N HIS A 67 4.77 -0.62 -23.31
CA HIS A 67 4.92 -1.98 -23.84
C HIS A 67 3.72 -2.88 -23.56
N MET A 68 2.78 -2.45 -22.70
CA MET A 68 1.68 -3.30 -22.26
C MET A 68 0.41 -2.48 -21.97
N GLN A 69 -0.75 -3.06 -22.32
CA GLN A 69 -2.07 -2.52 -21.96
C GLN A 69 -2.51 -3.08 -20.60
N PRO A 70 -3.40 -2.39 -19.86
CA PRO A 70 -3.80 -2.81 -18.51
C PRO A 70 -4.34 -4.23 -18.43
N VAL A 71 -5.22 -4.63 -19.35
CA VAL A 71 -5.84 -5.96 -19.35
C VAL A 71 -4.79 -7.06 -19.57
N ASP A 72 -3.90 -6.85 -20.54
CA ASP A 72 -2.82 -7.81 -20.84
C ASP A 72 -1.82 -7.91 -19.70
N ALA A 73 -1.57 -6.79 -19.00
CA ALA A 73 -0.72 -6.76 -17.83
C ALA A 73 -1.29 -7.56 -16.65
N VAL A 74 -2.60 -7.49 -16.41
CA VAL A 74 -3.24 -8.32 -15.36
C VAL A 74 -3.07 -9.80 -15.69
N LYS A 75 -3.37 -10.20 -16.93
CA LYS A 75 -3.22 -11.60 -17.38
C LYS A 75 -1.77 -12.08 -17.24
N SER A 76 -0.82 -11.30 -17.73
CA SER A 76 0.62 -11.59 -17.62
C SER A 76 1.09 -11.66 -16.16
N TYR A 77 0.53 -10.83 -15.28
CA TYR A 77 0.82 -10.90 -13.85
C TYR A 77 0.32 -12.21 -13.23
N HIS A 78 -0.91 -12.65 -13.54
CA HIS A 78 -1.45 -13.94 -13.10
C HIS A 78 -0.65 -15.13 -13.65
N ASP A 79 -0.21 -15.08 -14.90
CA ASP A 79 0.69 -16.09 -15.48
C ASP A 79 2.02 -16.14 -14.74
N THR A 80 2.54 -14.98 -14.33
CA THR A 80 3.77 -14.87 -13.54
C THR A 80 3.57 -15.46 -12.15
N LEU A 81 2.46 -15.19 -11.48
CA LEU A 81 2.12 -15.80 -10.19
C LEU A 81 2.05 -17.32 -10.30
N THR A 82 1.41 -17.84 -11.36
CA THR A 82 1.33 -19.27 -11.64
C THR A 82 2.72 -19.90 -11.79
N LYS A 83 3.62 -19.28 -12.57
CA LYS A 83 5.01 -19.75 -12.75
C LYS A 83 5.82 -19.73 -11.47
N LEU A 84 5.48 -18.84 -10.54
CA LEU A 84 6.12 -18.72 -9.22
C LEU A 84 5.44 -19.61 -8.16
N ASN A 85 4.43 -20.40 -8.52
CA ASN A 85 3.58 -21.17 -7.61
C ASN A 85 2.97 -20.31 -6.47
N ILE A 86 2.59 -19.06 -6.78
CA ILE A 86 1.91 -18.14 -5.86
C ILE A 86 0.42 -18.15 -6.17
N THR A 87 -0.41 -18.44 -5.18
CA THR A 87 -1.87 -18.36 -5.31
C THR A 87 -2.33 -16.90 -5.32
N PRO A 88 -3.00 -16.42 -6.38
CA PRO A 88 -3.56 -15.07 -6.42
C PRO A 88 -4.60 -14.85 -5.31
N TYR A 89 -4.72 -13.61 -4.80
CA TYR A 89 -5.74 -13.28 -3.81
C TYR A 89 -7.16 -13.30 -4.38
N ARG A 90 -7.29 -13.12 -5.70
CA ARG A 90 -8.55 -13.08 -6.45
C ARG A 90 -8.43 -13.89 -7.72
N THR A 91 -9.56 -14.34 -8.25
CA THR A 91 -9.58 -14.95 -9.59
C THR A 91 -9.22 -13.91 -10.66
N LEU A 92 -8.77 -14.37 -11.84
CA LEU A 92 -8.45 -13.48 -12.95
C LEU A 92 -9.65 -12.60 -13.34
N ASP A 93 -10.84 -13.17 -13.39
CA ASP A 93 -12.06 -12.45 -13.80
C ASP A 93 -12.43 -11.34 -12.82
N GLU A 94 -12.26 -11.58 -11.51
CA GLU A 94 -12.48 -10.58 -10.46
C GLU A 94 -11.38 -9.50 -10.49
N ASP A 95 -10.13 -9.89 -10.71
CA ASP A 95 -9.00 -8.99 -10.68
C ASP A 95 -8.92 -8.09 -11.92
N LEU A 96 -9.65 -8.45 -12.98
CA LEU A 96 -9.91 -7.62 -14.17
C LEU A 96 -11.01 -6.57 -13.97
N GLN A 97 -11.76 -6.63 -12.86
CA GLN A 97 -12.80 -5.65 -12.59
C GLN A 97 -12.23 -4.38 -11.95
N ALA A 98 -12.82 -3.23 -12.29
CA ALA A 98 -12.58 -1.99 -11.55
C ALA A 98 -13.28 -2.07 -10.19
N SER A 99 -12.58 -1.69 -9.11
CA SER A 99 -13.19 -1.63 -7.78
C SER A 99 -13.63 -0.22 -7.43
N SER A 100 -14.70 -0.10 -6.64
CA SER A 100 -15.16 1.19 -6.11
C SER A 100 -14.19 1.69 -5.03
N ARG A 101 -13.16 2.43 -5.44
CA ARG A 101 -12.15 3.00 -4.55
C ARG A 101 -12.51 4.42 -4.14
N GLY A 102 -12.64 4.66 -2.85
CA GLY A 102 -12.63 6.02 -2.30
C GLY A 102 -11.20 6.56 -2.27
N SER A 103 -11.02 7.83 -2.64
CA SER A 103 -9.76 8.56 -2.42
C SER A 103 -9.61 8.92 -0.94
N SER A 104 -9.66 7.95 -0.03
CA SER A 104 -9.39 8.17 1.40
C SER A 104 -7.87 8.14 1.62
N TYR A 105 -7.26 9.32 1.55
CA TYR A 105 -5.93 9.60 2.09
C TYR A 105 -5.99 9.88 3.59
N ASP A 106 -6.87 9.20 4.31
CA ASP A 106 -6.94 9.34 5.76
C ASP A 106 -6.06 8.25 6.37
N ALA A 107 -4.88 8.68 6.82
CA ALA A 107 -3.98 7.89 7.64
C ALA A 107 -4.59 7.71 9.04
N LYS A 108 -5.74 7.05 9.14
CA LYS A 108 -6.05 6.32 10.36
C LYS A 108 -5.31 5.00 10.25
N SER A 109 -4.23 4.86 11.02
CA SER A 109 -3.78 3.53 11.44
C SER A 109 -4.97 2.88 12.15
N GLY A 110 -5.83 2.21 11.38
CA GLY A 110 -6.77 1.28 11.95
C GLY A 110 -5.94 0.33 12.79
N LYS A 111 -6.27 0.21 14.08
CA LYS A 111 -5.75 -0.85 14.92
C LYS A 111 -6.01 -2.15 14.17
N ALA A 112 -5.00 -2.66 13.48
CA ALA A 112 -4.98 -4.05 13.11
C ALA A 112 -5.02 -4.78 14.45
N ASN A 113 -6.16 -5.40 14.77
CA ASN A 113 -6.23 -6.45 15.77
C ASN A 113 -5.36 -7.59 15.25
N LYS A 114 -4.05 -7.40 15.35
CA LYS A 114 -3.08 -8.47 15.22
C LYS A 114 -3.19 -9.20 16.54
N THR A 115 -3.92 -10.31 16.54
CA THR A 115 -3.80 -11.32 17.59
C THR A 115 -2.37 -11.81 17.53
N ILE A 116 -1.47 -11.12 18.23
CA ILE A 116 -0.10 -11.55 18.40
C ILE A 116 -0.20 -12.74 19.34
N SER A 117 0.06 -13.93 18.81
CA SER A 117 0.35 -15.11 19.61
C SER A 117 1.47 -14.74 20.57
N GLN A 118 1.12 -14.58 21.84
CA GLN A 118 2.04 -14.20 22.90
C GLN A 118 3.04 -15.34 23.08
N THR A 119 4.28 -15.13 22.64
CA THR A 119 5.42 -15.80 23.22
C THR A 119 5.46 -15.41 24.71
N PRO A 120 5.60 -16.35 25.65
CA PRO A 120 5.45 -16.06 27.08
C PRO A 120 6.66 -15.26 27.56
N ILE A 121 6.53 -13.93 27.54
CA ILE A 121 7.38 -13.06 28.34
C ILE A 121 6.88 -13.23 29.77
N LYS A 122 7.79 -13.63 30.68
CA LYS A 122 7.53 -13.73 32.11
C LYS A 122 6.74 -12.51 32.58
N GLN A 123 5.55 -12.75 33.11
CA GLN A 123 4.77 -11.77 33.85
C GLN A 123 5.57 -11.42 35.10
N ASP A 124 6.22 -10.27 35.09
CA ASP A 124 6.48 -9.50 36.30
C ASP A 124 6.57 -8.01 35.93
N GLU A 125 5.77 -7.20 36.62
CA GLU A 125 5.90 -5.74 36.79
C GLU A 125 5.49 -4.76 35.66
N ASN A 126 4.62 -5.09 34.71
CA ASN A 126 3.99 -4.03 33.90
C ASN A 126 2.73 -3.48 34.60
N PRO A 127 2.66 -2.17 34.93
CA PRO A 127 1.48 -1.61 35.57
C PRO A 127 0.27 -1.54 34.64
N ASP A 128 -0.91 -1.48 35.24
CA ASP A 128 -2.16 -1.31 34.52
C ASP A 128 -2.34 0.12 34.01
N PHE A 129 -1.94 0.34 32.75
CA PHE A 129 -2.09 1.62 32.06
C PHE A 129 -3.55 2.04 31.83
N ALA A 130 -4.54 1.17 32.02
CA ALA A 130 -5.94 1.58 31.89
C ALA A 130 -6.37 2.50 33.04
N ASN A 131 -5.82 2.28 34.24
CA ASN A 131 -6.22 2.96 35.46
C ASN A 131 -5.29 4.11 35.89
N MET A 132 -4.21 4.34 35.15
CA MET A 132 -3.28 5.44 35.42
C MET A 132 -3.74 6.76 34.79
N THR A 133 -3.55 7.84 35.55
CA THR A 133 -3.64 9.22 35.04
C THR A 133 -2.53 9.47 34.01
N PRO A 134 -2.70 10.47 33.12
CA PRO A 134 -1.67 10.82 32.14
C PRO A 134 -0.31 11.18 32.78
N GLN A 135 -0.32 11.77 33.97
CA GLN A 135 0.90 12.15 34.70
C GLN A 135 1.66 10.92 35.22
N GLU A 136 0.94 9.92 35.74
CA GLU A 136 1.52 8.66 36.21
C GLU A 136 2.13 7.84 35.06
N LYS A 137 1.50 7.87 33.88
CA LYS A 137 2.04 7.22 32.67
C LYS A 137 3.37 7.85 32.23
N VAL A 138 3.44 9.18 32.25
CA VAL A 138 4.67 9.91 31.89
C VAL A 138 5.78 9.60 32.88
N ARG A 139 5.47 9.59 34.18
CA ARG A 139 6.41 9.24 35.25
C ARG A 139 6.94 7.81 35.10
N TRP A 140 6.05 6.85 34.87
CA TRP A 140 6.42 5.45 34.66
C TRP A 140 7.34 5.29 33.44
N ASN A 141 7.03 5.95 32.33
CA ASN A 141 7.90 5.92 31.15
C ASN A 141 9.28 6.51 31.45
N LEU A 142 9.36 7.65 32.13
CA LEU A 142 10.63 8.27 32.51
C LEU A 142 11.46 7.35 33.42
N ASP A 143 10.84 6.76 34.44
CA ASP A 143 11.52 5.84 35.38
C ASP A 143 11.96 4.55 34.69
N HIS A 144 11.16 4.06 33.75
CA HIS A 144 11.51 2.90 32.92
C HIS A 144 12.71 3.21 32.02
N TRP A 145 12.73 4.36 31.34
CA TRP A 145 13.85 4.78 30.50
C TRP A 145 15.13 4.99 31.31
N ASN A 146 15.05 5.59 32.50
CA ASN A 146 16.20 5.72 33.40
C ASN A 146 16.76 4.35 33.81
N ARG A 147 15.89 3.35 34.05
CA ARG A 147 16.31 1.99 34.39
C ARG A 147 16.94 1.24 33.21
N VAL A 148 16.49 1.51 31.99
CA VAL A 148 16.97 0.86 30.76
C VAL A 148 18.27 1.49 30.27
N LEU A 149 18.41 2.81 30.39
CA LEU A 149 19.53 3.55 29.81
C LEU A 149 20.69 3.80 30.77
N GLY A 150 20.47 3.75 32.09
CA GLY A 150 21.50 4.02 33.10
C GLY A 150 21.79 5.50 33.26
#